data_AF-A0A9N9WR88-F1
#
_entry.id   AF-A0A9N9WR88-F1
#
_cell.length_a   1.000
_cell.length_b   1.000
_cell.length_c   1.000
_cell.angle_alpha   90.00
_cell.angle_beta   90.00
_cell.angle_gamma   90.00
#
_symmetry.space_group_name_H-M   'P 1'
#
loop_
_entity.id
_entity.type
_entity.pdbx_description
1 polymer ?
#
loop_
_entity_poly.entity_id
_entity_poly.type
_entity_poly.pdbx_seq_one_letter_code
_entity_poly.pdbx_strand_id
1 'polypeptide(L)'
;MSKSEKNPQNAPAVILPIGLNPEKSGSATEFNSTSKLAYDYDDSYNPFENRETEKANTTTGALIHLLKSSLGTGILAMPNAFNNAGLVFASIMTVIVGLVCTHCVWILVRCSHKICKISKTPVLGFAETAEKVFEYGPNWAKKYSRAARQGVDYALMATYYSTGCVYIVFIANTFHNICNDLLGWEFSVRIYILFVIIPCLFIGQIRNLKLLVPFSGSANVFILVTFGIVLYYIFKEPLDISDKPAIVSWTKWPVFFSTVIFAMEGIGAVMPVENSMKKPQQFLGFPSVLMIAMITVTVMYTVLGFLGYIRFGSEIQGSITLNLPTDEWPAITGQVLIGIAILFTFGLQFYIPMEILLKKIESKIAKGRNIKEITLRTGIIILTGAVGIAVPDLEPVISLVGAVFFSGLGLFVPAFIECVYLSAYEGFGKFNWKLWKNILLMIFSVIALVSGAFVSILDIIETYMGGDEGSGHLTKTHF
;
A
#
# COMPACT_ATOMS: atom_id res chain seq x y z
N MET A 1 76.79 13.38 -37.53
CA MET A 1 75.73 14.33 -37.15
C MET A 1 74.44 13.54 -37.00
N SER A 2 73.83 13.61 -35.81
CA SER A 2 72.47 13.20 -35.40
C SER A 2 71.99 11.73 -35.48
N LYS A 3 71.74 11.17 -34.29
CA LYS A 3 70.72 10.13 -34.02
C LYS A 3 69.32 10.67 -34.38
N SER A 4 68.39 9.79 -34.72
CA SER A 4 66.94 10.07 -34.69
C SER A 4 66.18 8.85 -34.19
N GLU A 5 65.43 9.08 -33.11
CA GLU A 5 64.58 8.14 -32.38
C GLU A 5 63.34 7.73 -33.19
N LYS A 6 62.93 6.46 -33.10
CA LYS A 6 61.60 6.01 -33.53
C LYS A 6 60.67 5.94 -32.33
N ASN A 7 59.63 6.75 -32.40
CA ASN A 7 58.49 6.89 -31.50
C ASN A 7 57.60 5.61 -31.48
N PRO A 8 57.25 5.03 -30.31
CA PRO A 8 56.30 3.93 -30.23
C PRO A 8 54.90 4.46 -29.84
N GLN A 9 54.13 4.91 -30.83
CA GLN A 9 52.68 5.14 -30.69
C GLN A 9 51.95 4.22 -31.67
N ASN A 10 51.69 2.98 -31.24
CA ASN A 10 50.56 2.15 -31.66
C ASN A 10 50.58 0.82 -30.88
N ALA A 11 49.97 0.83 -29.70
CA ALA A 11 49.46 -0.37 -29.04
C ALA A 11 48.01 -0.07 -28.61
N PRO A 12 47.05 -1.00 -28.81
CA PRO A 12 45.65 -0.74 -28.48
C PRO A 12 45.48 -0.53 -26.98
N ALA A 13 44.78 0.55 -26.61
CA ALA A 13 44.50 0.91 -25.22
C ALA A 13 43.60 -0.15 -24.57
N VAL A 14 44.13 -0.86 -23.58
CA VAL A 14 43.34 -1.68 -22.66
C VAL A 14 42.61 -0.74 -21.71
N ILE A 15 41.29 -0.65 -21.84
CA ILE A 15 40.43 0.12 -20.94
C ILE A 15 40.30 -0.68 -19.64
N LEU A 16 41.00 -0.24 -18.59
CA LEU A 16 40.80 -0.74 -17.22
C LEU A 16 39.50 -0.15 -16.64
N PRO A 17 38.68 -0.95 -15.94
CA PRO A 17 37.54 -0.41 -15.18
C PRO A 17 38.06 0.46 -14.03
N ILE A 18 37.43 1.62 -13.88
CA ILE A 18 37.76 2.66 -12.91
C ILE A 18 37.61 2.11 -11.48
N GLY A 19 38.68 2.14 -10.69
CA GLY A 19 38.63 1.83 -9.24
C GLY A 19 39.87 1.24 -8.57
N LEU A 20 41.00 1.04 -9.26
CA LEU A 20 42.22 0.50 -8.63
C LEU A 20 43.16 1.63 -8.20
N ASN A 21 43.38 1.76 -6.89
CA ASN A 21 44.41 2.60 -6.29
C ASN A 21 45.78 1.88 -6.40
N PRO A 22 46.87 2.47 -6.91
CA PRO A 22 48.10 1.73 -7.24
C PRO A 22 49.03 1.45 -6.04
N GLU A 23 48.74 1.94 -4.84
CA GLU A 23 49.65 1.80 -3.70
C GLU A 23 49.30 0.61 -2.81
N LYS A 24 49.70 -0.59 -3.25
CA LYS A 24 50.07 -1.76 -2.43
C LYS A 24 50.52 -2.90 -3.35
N SER A 25 51.67 -2.72 -3.99
CA SER A 25 52.37 -3.80 -4.69
C SER A 25 53.08 -4.70 -3.68
N GLY A 26 52.42 -5.77 -3.25
CA GLY A 26 53.02 -6.89 -2.54
C GLY A 26 52.96 -8.16 -3.39
N SER A 27 54.13 -8.59 -3.89
CA SER A 27 54.47 -9.93 -4.41
C SER A 27 53.41 -10.69 -5.23
N ALA A 28 53.59 -10.70 -6.55
CA ALA A 28 52.90 -11.60 -7.46
C ALA A 28 53.45 -13.03 -7.34
N THR A 29 52.73 -13.92 -6.67
CA THR A 29 52.83 -15.38 -6.85
C THR A 29 51.65 -16.06 -6.14
N GLU A 30 50.65 -16.49 -6.93
CA GLU A 30 49.70 -17.60 -6.70
C GLU A 30 48.35 -17.29 -7.40
N PHE A 31 48.28 -17.59 -8.70
CA PHE A 31 47.02 -17.68 -9.43
C PHE A 31 46.48 -19.10 -9.26
N ASN A 32 45.70 -19.34 -8.20
CA ASN A 32 44.94 -20.59 -8.04
C ASN A 32 43.50 -20.42 -8.54
N SER A 33 43.09 -21.37 -9.40
CA SER A 33 41.88 -21.36 -10.21
C SER A 33 40.63 -21.80 -9.43
N THR A 34 40.09 -20.93 -8.57
CA THR A 34 38.67 -20.97 -8.12
C THR A 34 38.30 -19.66 -7.42
N SER A 35 38.44 -18.52 -8.11
CA SER A 35 37.88 -17.28 -7.59
C SER A 35 36.38 -17.26 -7.86
N LYS A 36 35.59 -17.65 -6.85
CA LYS A 36 34.27 -17.03 -6.69
C LYS A 36 34.53 -15.53 -6.69
N LEU A 37 33.92 -14.79 -7.61
CA LEU A 37 33.87 -13.33 -7.56
C LEU A 37 33.11 -12.95 -6.29
N ALA A 38 33.81 -12.92 -5.16
CA ALA A 38 33.37 -12.24 -3.97
C ALA A 38 33.33 -10.77 -4.36
N TYR A 39 32.13 -10.21 -4.46
CA TYR A 39 31.96 -8.76 -4.46
C TYR A 39 32.59 -8.26 -3.16
N ASP A 40 33.76 -7.64 -3.26
CA ASP A 40 34.43 -7.02 -2.12
C ASP A 40 33.51 -5.89 -1.64
N TYR A 41 32.91 -6.08 -0.48
CA TYR A 41 32.05 -5.08 0.15
C TYR A 41 32.95 -3.94 0.61
N ASP A 42 32.99 -2.86 -0.17
CA ASP A 42 33.57 -1.59 0.27
C ASP A 42 32.68 -1.01 1.38
N ASP A 43 32.95 -1.41 2.63
CA ASP A 43 32.23 -1.01 3.84
C ASP A 43 32.36 0.49 4.17
N SER A 44 33.08 1.27 3.34
CA SER A 44 33.32 2.70 3.57
C SER A 44 32.11 3.60 3.26
N TYR A 45 31.17 3.16 2.40
CA TYR A 45 30.02 3.98 2.03
C TYR A 45 28.84 3.81 2.99
N ASN A 46 28.58 4.84 3.79
CA ASN A 46 27.38 4.94 4.62
C ASN A 46 26.28 5.75 3.90
N PRO A 47 25.22 5.11 3.37
CA PRO A 47 24.15 5.82 2.65
C PRO A 47 23.41 6.82 3.55
N PHE A 48 23.38 6.60 4.86
CA PHE A 48 22.65 7.46 5.80
C PHE A 48 23.35 8.81 6.06
N GLU A 49 24.67 8.87 5.94
CA GLU A 49 25.45 10.12 6.10
C GLU A 49 25.39 11.00 4.85
N ASN A 50 25.09 10.40 3.70
CA ASN A 50 25.05 11.07 2.40
C ASN A 50 23.63 11.48 1.98
N ARG A 51 22.67 11.54 2.92
CA ARG A 51 21.29 12.00 2.65
C ARG A 51 21.17 13.50 2.84
N GLU A 52 20.74 14.21 1.80
CA GLU A 52 20.32 15.62 1.92
C GLU A 52 18.82 15.70 2.25
N THR A 53 18.48 16.11 3.48
CA THR A 53 17.09 16.28 3.91
C THR A 53 16.86 17.72 4.39
N GLU A 54 16.22 18.57 3.59
CA GLU A 54 15.95 19.98 3.95
C GLU A 54 15.10 20.12 5.23
N LYS A 55 14.24 19.15 5.55
CA LYS A 55 13.44 19.08 6.79
C LYS A 55 13.26 17.64 7.24
N ALA A 56 14.20 17.13 8.03
CA ALA A 56 14.13 15.76 8.55
C ALA A 56 13.04 15.58 9.62
N ASN A 57 12.23 14.54 9.48
CA ASN A 57 11.24 14.10 10.46
C ASN A 57 11.92 13.45 11.67
N THR A 58 11.39 13.71 12.87
CA THR A 58 11.79 13.01 14.09
C THR A 58 11.30 11.56 14.07
N THR A 59 11.88 10.70 14.90
CA THR A 59 11.45 9.29 15.06
C THR A 59 9.97 9.19 15.42
N THR A 60 9.49 10.03 16.35
CA THR A 60 8.07 10.13 16.69
C THR A 60 7.24 10.69 15.54
N GLY A 61 7.75 11.68 14.79
CA GLY A 61 7.08 12.19 13.60
C GLY A 61 6.88 11.10 12.55
N ALA A 62 7.92 10.30 12.29
CA ALA A 62 7.87 9.17 11.37
C ALA A 62 6.88 8.09 11.84
N LEU A 63 6.84 7.78 13.14
CA LEU A 63 5.83 6.89 13.73
C LEU A 63 4.42 7.41 13.45
N ILE A 64 4.15 8.68 13.74
CA ILE A 64 2.84 9.31 13.49
C ILE A 64 2.49 9.27 12.00
N HIS A 65 3.45 9.52 11.11
CA HIS A 65 3.23 9.42 9.67
C HIS A 65 2.89 7.99 9.21
N LEU A 66 3.57 6.96 9.74
CA LEU A 66 3.24 5.56 9.43
C LEU A 66 1.86 5.16 9.97
N LEU A 67 1.56 5.51 11.22
CA LEU A 67 0.25 5.27 11.83
C LEU A 67 -0.84 5.92 11.01
N LYS A 68 -0.68 7.20 10.68
CA LYS A 68 -1.61 7.94 9.83
C LYS A 68 -1.80 7.31 8.46
N SER A 69 -0.71 6.88 7.82
CA SER A 69 -0.79 6.27 6.50
C SER A 69 -1.49 4.92 6.52
N SER A 70 -1.42 4.20 7.64
CA SER A 70 -1.99 2.86 7.76
C SER A 70 -3.44 2.92 8.24
N LEU A 71 -3.75 3.71 9.28
CA LEU A 71 -5.06 3.87 9.94
C LEU A 71 -6.14 4.58 9.09
N GLY A 72 -6.05 4.53 7.75
CA GLY A 72 -7.01 5.15 6.86
C GLY A 72 -8.41 4.51 6.95
N THR A 73 -9.18 4.59 5.86
CA THR A 73 -10.56 4.04 5.81
C THR A 73 -10.64 2.54 6.07
N GLY A 74 -9.53 1.81 5.91
CA GLY A 74 -9.43 0.39 6.17
C GLY A 74 -9.88 -0.03 7.57
N ILE A 75 -9.60 0.79 8.58
CA ILE A 75 -10.03 0.49 9.95
C ILE A 75 -11.55 0.35 10.06
N LEU A 76 -12.30 1.18 9.31
CA LEU A 76 -13.75 1.26 9.38
C LEU A 76 -14.43 0.04 8.73
N ALA A 77 -13.72 -0.68 7.85
CA ALA A 77 -14.20 -1.92 7.22
C ALA A 77 -13.89 -3.18 8.05
N MET A 78 -13.05 -3.08 9.09
CA MET A 78 -12.65 -4.24 9.91
C MET A 78 -13.83 -4.97 10.57
N PRO A 79 -14.87 -4.30 11.10
CA PRO A 79 -16.05 -4.98 11.64
C PRO A 79 -16.74 -5.87 10.60
N ASN A 80 -16.83 -5.42 9.36
CA ASN A 80 -17.39 -6.21 8.27
C ASN A 80 -16.47 -7.37 7.85
N ALA A 81 -15.15 -7.19 7.94
CA ALA A 81 -14.22 -8.31 7.77
C ALA A 81 -14.52 -9.41 8.82
N PHE A 82 -14.75 -9.03 10.08
CA PHE A 82 -15.08 -9.97 11.15
C PHE A 82 -16.41 -10.69 10.92
N ASN A 83 -17.40 -10.02 10.31
CA ASN A 83 -18.64 -10.66 9.87
C ASN A 83 -18.43 -11.77 8.83
N ASN A 84 -17.40 -11.66 7.99
CA ASN A 84 -17.06 -12.66 6.98
C ASN A 84 -16.20 -13.82 7.49
N ALA A 85 -15.70 -13.76 8.73
CA ALA A 85 -14.76 -14.74 9.29
C ALA A 85 -15.20 -15.35 10.64
N GLY A 86 -16.01 -14.63 11.43
CA GLY A 86 -16.37 -14.99 12.79
C GLY A 86 -15.34 -14.48 13.81
N LEU A 87 -15.78 -14.31 15.07
CA LEU A 87 -15.00 -13.57 16.09
C LEU A 87 -13.62 -14.17 16.35
N VAL A 88 -13.54 -15.48 16.61
CA VAL A 88 -12.29 -16.14 17.02
C VAL A 88 -11.33 -16.24 15.84
N PHE A 89 -11.83 -16.70 14.70
CA PHE A 89 -11.01 -16.84 13.49
C PHE A 89 -10.49 -15.48 13.01
N ALA A 90 -11.35 -14.46 12.95
CA ALA A 90 -10.97 -13.12 12.52
C ALA A 90 -9.93 -12.48 13.46
N SER A 91 -10.09 -12.62 14.79
CA SER A 91 -9.10 -12.09 15.75
C SER A 91 -7.71 -12.72 15.55
N ILE A 92 -7.63 -14.04 15.43
CA ILE A 92 -6.35 -14.74 15.26
C ILE A 92 -5.73 -14.41 13.89
N MET A 93 -6.53 -14.49 12.83
CA MET A 93 -6.03 -14.29 11.48
C MET A 93 -5.67 -12.83 11.19
N THR A 94 -6.35 -11.85 11.80
CA THR A 94 -5.97 -10.43 11.67
C THR A 94 -4.57 -10.19 12.23
N VAL A 95 -4.24 -10.79 13.37
CA VAL A 95 -2.88 -10.70 13.95
C VAL A 95 -1.86 -11.39 13.04
N ILE A 96 -2.17 -12.57 12.50
CA ILE A 96 -1.27 -13.29 11.59
C ILE A 96 -1.02 -12.49 10.31
N VAL A 97 -2.07 -11.98 9.67
CA VAL A 97 -1.97 -11.13 8.47
C VAL A 97 -1.18 -9.88 8.79
N GLY A 98 -1.38 -9.28 9.97
CA GLY A 98 -0.60 -8.14 10.44
C GLY A 98 0.89 -8.41 10.55
N LEU A 99 1.26 -9.56 11.11
CA LEU A 99 2.66 -9.99 11.17
C LEU A 99 3.23 -10.24 9.77
N VAL A 100 2.46 -10.83 8.86
CA VAL A 100 2.85 -11.07 7.47
C VAL A 100 3.09 -9.74 6.73
N CYS A 101 2.14 -8.80 6.77
CA CYS A 101 2.29 -7.48 6.15
C CYS A 101 3.48 -6.72 6.74
N THR A 102 3.63 -6.72 8.07
CA THR A 102 4.76 -6.10 8.77
C THR A 102 6.10 -6.69 8.31
N HIS A 103 6.16 -8.01 8.17
CA HIS A 103 7.35 -8.71 7.69
C HIS A 103 7.66 -8.35 6.23
N CYS A 104 6.66 -8.26 5.35
CA CYS A 104 6.84 -7.82 3.96
C CYS A 104 7.40 -6.38 3.86
N VAL A 105 6.89 -5.47 4.69
CA VAL A 105 7.44 -4.11 4.78
C VAL A 105 8.87 -4.12 5.30
N TRP A 106 9.15 -4.92 6.32
CA TRP A 106 10.48 -5.04 6.91
C TRP A 106 11.52 -5.56 5.91
N ILE A 107 11.19 -6.60 5.13
CA ILE A 107 12.12 -7.14 4.12
C ILE A 107 12.37 -6.13 2.99
N LEU A 108 11.36 -5.34 2.60
CA LEU A 108 11.52 -4.30 1.59
C LEU A 108 12.52 -3.24 2.04
N VAL A 109 12.33 -2.68 3.24
CA VAL A 109 13.23 -1.63 3.77
C VAL A 109 14.63 -2.18 4.00
N ARG A 110 14.76 -3.42 4.50
CA ARG A 110 16.06 -4.07 4.68
C ARG A 110 16.78 -4.27 3.35
N CYS A 111 16.08 -4.69 2.30
CA CYS A 111 16.66 -4.80 0.96
C CYS A 111 17.08 -3.43 0.43
N SER A 112 16.27 -2.40 0.65
CA SER A 112 16.60 -1.02 0.27
C SER A 112 17.87 -0.51 0.96
N HIS A 113 18.00 -0.67 2.28
CA HIS A 113 19.19 -0.27 3.03
C HIS A 113 20.47 -0.94 2.51
N LYS A 114 20.37 -2.23 2.18
CA LYS A 114 21.52 -3.00 1.71
C LYS A 114 21.89 -2.69 0.28
N ILE A 115 20.90 -2.53 -0.60
CA ILE A 115 21.17 -2.20 -1.99
C ILE A 115 21.70 -0.77 -2.11
N CYS A 116 21.24 0.18 -1.28
CA CYS A 116 21.81 1.54 -1.20
C CYS A 116 23.32 1.54 -0.94
N LYS A 117 23.81 0.64 -0.09
CA LYS A 117 25.26 0.48 0.15
C LYS A 117 25.99 0.00 -1.12
N ILE A 118 25.43 -1.02 -1.78
CA ILE A 118 26.03 -1.63 -2.98
C ILE A 118 26.02 -0.66 -4.17
N SER A 119 24.89 0.02 -4.42
CA SER A 119 24.73 0.96 -5.54
C SER A 119 25.32 2.34 -5.28
N LYS A 120 25.88 2.58 -4.09
CA LYS A 120 26.40 3.88 -3.63
C LYS A 120 25.37 5.02 -3.82
N THR A 121 24.10 4.72 -3.54
CA THR A 121 22.98 5.68 -3.62
C THR A 121 22.43 5.93 -2.22
N PRO A 122 22.23 7.20 -1.81
CA PRO A 122 21.87 7.51 -0.42
C PRO A 122 20.42 7.14 -0.06
N VAL A 123 19.52 7.22 -1.05
CA VAL A 123 18.07 7.10 -0.88
C VAL A 123 17.47 6.40 -2.09
N LEU A 124 16.53 5.48 -1.87
CA LEU A 124 15.75 4.81 -2.91
C LEU A 124 14.26 4.84 -2.56
N GLY A 125 13.39 4.99 -3.55
CA GLY A 125 11.97 4.70 -3.41
C GLY A 125 11.71 3.19 -3.58
N PHE A 126 10.44 2.79 -3.57
CA PHE A 126 10.06 1.39 -3.73
C PHE A 126 10.45 0.87 -5.14
N ALA A 127 10.04 1.58 -6.19
CA ALA A 127 10.35 1.19 -7.57
C ALA A 127 11.86 1.24 -7.86
N GLU A 128 12.58 2.24 -7.35
CA GLU A 128 14.05 2.31 -7.48
C GLU A 128 14.75 1.19 -6.72
N THR A 129 14.23 0.78 -5.55
CA THR A 129 14.75 -0.38 -4.82
C THR A 129 14.63 -1.65 -5.65
N ALA A 130 13.48 -1.87 -6.30
CA ALA A 130 13.28 -3.00 -7.20
C ALA A 130 14.25 -2.94 -8.40
N GLU A 131 14.41 -1.78 -9.03
CA GLU A 131 15.35 -1.56 -10.13
C GLU A 131 16.77 -1.97 -9.74
N LYS A 132 17.26 -1.44 -8.62
CA LYS A 132 18.64 -1.62 -8.17
C LYS A 132 18.91 -3.06 -7.73
N VAL A 133 17.96 -3.71 -7.05
CA VAL A 133 18.10 -5.12 -6.68
C VAL A 133 18.25 -6.02 -7.91
N PHE A 134 17.54 -5.71 -9.00
CA PHE A 134 17.67 -6.45 -10.25
C PHE A 134 18.94 -6.08 -11.02
N GLU A 135 19.28 -4.79 -11.08
CA GLU A 135 20.46 -4.27 -11.78
C GLU A 135 21.76 -4.89 -11.24
N TYR A 136 21.86 -4.98 -9.92
CA TYR A 136 23.00 -5.58 -9.22
C TYR A 136 22.80 -7.06 -8.87
N GLY A 137 21.65 -7.63 -9.25
CA GLY A 137 21.28 -9.01 -8.95
C GLY A 137 22.01 -10.06 -9.81
N PRO A 138 21.55 -11.33 -9.79
CA PRO A 138 22.13 -12.39 -10.61
C PRO A 138 21.97 -12.10 -12.11
N ASN A 139 22.82 -12.69 -12.96
CA ASN A 139 22.87 -12.38 -14.39
C ASN A 139 21.53 -12.49 -15.13
N TRP A 140 20.64 -13.40 -14.69
CA TRP A 140 19.30 -13.54 -15.27
C TRP A 140 18.38 -12.37 -14.94
N ALA A 141 18.56 -11.72 -13.78
CA ALA A 141 17.72 -10.64 -13.28
C ALA A 141 18.10 -9.27 -13.86
N LYS A 142 19.38 -9.05 -14.17
CA LYS A 142 19.92 -7.76 -14.68
C LYS A 142 19.13 -7.21 -15.87
N LYS A 143 18.81 -8.07 -16.83
CA LYS A 143 18.04 -7.68 -18.03
C LYS A 143 16.61 -7.21 -17.74
N TYR A 144 16.05 -7.58 -16.59
CA TYR A 144 14.71 -7.21 -16.16
C TYR A 144 14.68 -6.01 -15.22
N SER A 145 15.81 -5.35 -14.91
CA SER A 145 15.86 -4.23 -13.97
C SER A 145 14.87 -3.10 -14.29
N ARG A 146 14.85 -2.63 -15.54
CA ARG A 146 13.88 -1.61 -15.98
C ARG A 146 12.43 -2.12 -15.92
N ALA A 147 12.21 -3.38 -16.24
CA ALA A 147 10.88 -4.00 -16.17
C ALA A 147 10.39 -4.10 -14.72
N ALA A 148 11.28 -4.42 -13.77
CA ALA A 148 10.97 -4.45 -12.34
C ALA A 148 10.55 -3.06 -11.83
N ARG A 149 11.31 -2.01 -12.18
CA ARG A 149 10.93 -0.62 -11.86
C ARG A 149 9.55 -0.27 -12.40
N GLN A 150 9.34 -0.52 -13.69
CA GLN A 150 8.08 -0.21 -14.35
C GLN A 150 6.91 -0.99 -13.74
N GLY A 151 7.10 -2.28 -13.44
CA GLY A 151 6.11 -3.13 -12.79
C GLY A 151 5.68 -2.57 -11.44
N VAL A 152 6.64 -2.18 -10.58
CA VAL A 152 6.34 -1.60 -9.26
C VAL A 152 5.66 -0.23 -9.39
N ASP A 153 6.12 0.64 -10.31
CA ASP A 153 5.46 1.92 -10.56
C ASP A 153 4.01 1.75 -11.04
N TYR A 154 3.76 0.83 -11.98
CA TYR A 154 2.40 0.55 -12.47
C TYR A 154 1.52 -0.06 -11.39
N ALA A 155 2.06 -0.97 -10.57
CA ALA A 155 1.35 -1.54 -9.43
C ALA A 155 1.01 -0.47 -8.37
N LEU A 156 1.94 0.43 -8.04
CA LEU A 156 1.69 1.59 -7.17
C LEU A 156 0.57 2.47 -7.73
N MET A 157 0.66 2.87 -9.01
CA MET A 157 -0.37 3.70 -9.64
C MET A 157 -1.74 3.02 -9.62
N ALA A 158 -1.81 1.73 -9.99
CA ALA A 158 -3.05 0.98 -9.98
C ALA A 158 -3.67 0.91 -8.59
N THR A 159 -2.86 0.65 -7.57
CA THR A 159 -3.26 0.59 -6.15
C THR A 159 -3.85 1.93 -5.66
N TYR A 160 -3.21 3.05 -5.99
CA TYR A 160 -3.72 4.36 -5.57
C TYR A 160 -4.99 4.76 -6.33
N TYR A 161 -5.07 4.48 -7.63
CA TYR A 161 -6.28 4.79 -8.41
C TYR A 161 -7.47 3.92 -7.99
N SER A 162 -7.24 2.65 -7.67
CA SER A 162 -8.27 1.75 -7.16
C SER A 162 -8.74 2.13 -5.76
N THR A 163 -7.82 2.56 -4.89
CA THR A 163 -8.16 3.13 -3.57
C THR A 163 -8.96 4.43 -3.72
N GLY A 164 -8.64 5.25 -4.73
CA GLY A 164 -9.43 6.41 -5.09
C GLY A 164 -10.89 6.06 -5.44
N CYS A 165 -11.13 4.89 -6.05
CA CYS A 165 -12.49 4.39 -6.32
C CYS A 165 -13.21 4.05 -5.02
N VAL A 166 -12.56 3.32 -4.11
CA VAL A 166 -13.09 3.02 -2.77
C VAL A 166 -13.48 4.31 -2.05
N TYR A 167 -12.66 5.37 -2.14
CA TYR A 167 -12.96 6.64 -1.50
C TYR A 167 -14.19 7.33 -2.09
N ILE A 168 -14.33 7.37 -3.41
CA ILE A 168 -15.52 7.95 -4.05
C ILE A 168 -16.78 7.18 -3.62
N VAL A 169 -16.75 5.84 -3.67
CA VAL A 169 -17.87 4.97 -3.26
C VAL A 169 -18.19 5.13 -1.77
N PHE A 170 -17.18 5.22 -0.91
CA PHE A 170 -17.36 5.43 0.52
C PHE A 170 -18.06 6.75 0.81
N ILE A 171 -17.56 7.86 0.23
CA ILE A 171 -18.12 9.19 0.45
C ILE A 171 -19.57 9.22 -0.07
N ALA A 172 -19.83 8.61 -1.22
CA ALA A 172 -21.16 8.54 -1.80
C ALA A 172 -22.15 7.78 -0.90
N ASN A 173 -21.78 6.59 -0.41
CA ASN A 173 -22.62 5.82 0.53
C ASN A 173 -22.85 6.58 1.85
N THR A 174 -21.83 7.30 2.34
CA THR A 174 -21.95 8.09 3.57
C THR A 174 -22.99 9.21 3.41
N PHE A 175 -22.92 9.98 2.32
CA PHE A 175 -23.90 11.03 2.06
C PHE A 175 -25.26 10.49 1.64
N HIS A 176 -25.32 9.34 0.98
CA HIS A 176 -26.57 8.67 0.66
C HIS A 176 -27.40 8.39 1.91
N ASN A 177 -26.80 7.74 2.93
CA ASN A 177 -27.52 7.44 4.18
C ASN A 177 -28.00 8.72 4.88
N ILE A 178 -27.14 9.73 4.99
CA ILE A 178 -27.50 10.98 5.68
C ILE A 178 -28.59 11.75 4.93
N CYS A 179 -28.42 11.98 3.63
CA CYS A 179 -29.30 12.86 2.88
C CYS A 179 -30.66 12.21 2.61
N ASN A 180 -30.71 10.90 2.36
CA ASN A 180 -32.00 10.23 2.17
C ASN A 180 -32.80 10.20 3.47
N ASP A 181 -32.16 9.88 4.60
CA ASP A 181 -32.86 9.79 5.89
C ASP A 181 -33.23 11.16 6.46
N LEU A 182 -32.35 12.17 6.36
CA LEU A 182 -32.56 13.49 6.96
C LEU A 182 -33.36 14.45 6.08
N LEU A 183 -33.13 14.42 4.75
CA LEU A 183 -33.76 15.36 3.80
C LEU A 183 -34.93 14.73 3.04
N GLY A 184 -35.20 13.43 3.21
CA GLY A 184 -36.24 12.71 2.47
C GLY A 184 -35.93 12.58 0.98
N TRP A 185 -34.64 12.58 0.59
CA TRP A 185 -34.25 12.35 -0.80
C TRP A 185 -34.37 10.86 -1.13
N GLU A 186 -34.70 10.53 -2.38
CA GLU A 186 -34.81 9.14 -2.86
C GLU A 186 -33.82 8.88 -4.02
N PHE A 187 -32.62 9.45 -3.92
CA PHE A 187 -31.59 9.25 -4.93
C PHE A 187 -30.81 7.97 -4.67
N SER A 188 -30.47 7.25 -5.74
CA SER A 188 -29.58 6.08 -5.66
C SER A 188 -28.13 6.49 -5.37
N VAL A 189 -27.35 5.59 -4.78
CA VAL A 189 -25.91 5.80 -4.50
C VAL A 189 -25.13 6.27 -5.74
N ARG A 190 -25.52 5.80 -6.94
CA ARG A 190 -24.89 6.19 -8.21
C ARG A 190 -24.98 7.71 -8.49
N ILE A 191 -26.08 8.35 -8.09
CA ILE A 191 -26.24 9.81 -8.20
C ILE A 191 -25.32 10.52 -7.20
N TYR A 192 -25.21 10.00 -5.97
CA TYR A 192 -24.25 10.53 -4.99
C TYR A 192 -22.80 10.40 -5.49
N ILE A 193 -22.44 9.33 -6.19
CA ILE A 193 -21.12 9.20 -6.82
C ILE A 193 -20.87 10.34 -7.82
N LEU A 194 -21.84 10.69 -8.66
CA LEU A 194 -21.73 11.83 -9.58
C LEU A 194 -21.51 13.15 -8.83
N PHE A 195 -22.19 13.35 -7.70
CA PHE A 195 -21.98 14.53 -6.85
C PHE A 195 -20.58 14.54 -6.22
N VAL A 196 -20.05 13.40 -5.77
CA VAL A 196 -18.71 13.29 -5.17
C VAL A 196 -17.59 13.51 -6.20
N ILE A 197 -17.80 13.16 -7.47
CA ILE A 197 -16.81 13.42 -8.52
C ILE A 197 -16.49 14.92 -8.61
N ILE A 198 -17.47 15.80 -8.40
CA ILE A 198 -17.28 17.26 -8.51
C ILE A 198 -16.22 17.79 -7.52
N PRO A 199 -16.34 17.61 -6.18
CA PRO A 199 -15.30 18.01 -5.25
C PRO A 199 -13.99 17.23 -5.43
N CYS A 200 -14.04 15.96 -5.86
CA CYS A 200 -12.85 15.19 -6.22
C CYS A 200 -12.07 15.83 -7.39
N LEU A 201 -12.76 16.39 -8.38
CA LEU A 201 -12.14 17.14 -9.48
C LEU A 201 -11.45 18.39 -8.97
N PHE A 202 -12.05 19.15 -8.05
CA PHE A 202 -11.40 20.34 -7.50
C PHE A 202 -10.13 19.99 -6.71
N ILE A 203 -10.21 19.02 -5.80
CA ILE A 203 -9.06 18.67 -4.95
C ILE A 203 -7.97 17.92 -5.73
N GLY A 204 -8.34 17.08 -6.70
CA GLY A 204 -7.40 16.30 -7.52
C GLY A 204 -6.57 17.16 -8.50
N GLN A 205 -6.99 18.41 -8.73
CA GLN A 205 -6.23 19.39 -9.52
C GLN A 205 -5.15 20.11 -8.71
N ILE A 206 -5.08 19.92 -7.38
CA ILE A 206 -4.01 20.51 -6.56
C ILE A 206 -2.68 19.83 -6.91
N ARG A 207 -1.76 20.63 -7.46
CA ARG A 207 -0.43 20.17 -7.90
C ARG A 207 0.69 20.43 -6.90
N ASN A 208 0.38 21.12 -5.81
CA ASN A 208 1.36 21.46 -4.79
C ASN A 208 1.03 20.69 -3.52
N LEU A 209 1.88 19.70 -3.18
CA LEU A 209 1.73 18.90 -1.97
C LEU A 209 1.65 19.79 -0.71
N LYS A 210 2.35 20.93 -0.67
CA LYS A 210 2.32 21.87 0.47
C LYS A 210 0.92 22.44 0.73
N LEU A 211 0.11 22.62 -0.32
CA LEU A 211 -1.28 23.08 -0.18
C LEU A 211 -2.20 21.99 0.40
N LEU A 212 -1.87 20.71 0.18
CA LEU A 212 -2.63 19.56 0.72
C LEU A 212 -2.29 19.26 2.19
N VAL A 213 -1.17 19.76 2.71
CA VAL A 213 -0.74 19.54 4.11
C VAL A 213 -1.79 19.96 5.15
N PRO A 214 -2.37 21.17 5.15
CA PRO A 214 -3.38 21.57 6.13
C PRO A 214 -4.65 20.71 6.05
N PHE A 215 -5.12 20.40 4.84
CA PHE A 215 -6.27 19.50 4.64
C PHE A 215 -5.99 18.11 5.22
N SER A 216 -4.79 17.60 5.00
CA SER A 216 -4.35 16.34 5.58
C SER A 216 -4.26 16.40 7.11
N GLY A 217 -3.90 17.55 7.70
CA GLY A 217 -3.96 17.78 9.14
C GLY A 217 -5.39 17.67 9.69
N SER A 218 -6.31 18.44 9.10
CA SER A 218 -7.73 18.44 9.45
C SER A 218 -8.38 17.06 9.27
N ALA A 219 -8.05 16.34 8.20
CA ALA A 219 -8.55 14.99 7.96
C ALA A 219 -8.25 14.04 9.14
N ASN A 220 -7.08 14.13 9.77
CA ASN A 220 -6.78 13.26 10.91
C ASN A 220 -7.59 13.64 12.14
N VAL A 221 -7.83 14.93 12.36
CA VAL A 221 -8.67 15.40 13.47
C VAL A 221 -10.09 14.87 13.28
N PHE A 222 -10.62 14.97 12.06
CA PHE A 222 -11.94 14.47 11.71
C PHE A 222 -12.02 12.94 11.89
N ILE A 223 -11.03 12.18 11.40
CA ILE A 223 -10.95 10.72 11.63
C ILE A 223 -10.93 10.40 13.13
N LEU A 224 -10.14 11.12 13.93
CA LEU A 224 -10.04 10.88 15.37
C LEU A 224 -11.36 11.15 16.08
N VAL A 225 -12.05 12.25 15.72
CA VAL A 225 -13.37 12.58 16.27
C VAL A 225 -14.41 11.53 15.86
N THR A 226 -14.47 11.16 14.58
CA THR A 226 -15.37 10.11 14.11
C THR A 226 -15.08 8.78 14.81
N PHE A 227 -13.82 8.41 15.01
CA PHE A 227 -13.45 7.19 15.72
C PHE A 227 -13.94 7.23 17.18
N GLY A 228 -13.82 8.37 17.87
CA GLY A 228 -14.41 8.55 19.20
C GLY A 228 -15.93 8.39 19.22
N ILE A 229 -16.63 8.93 18.22
CA ILE A 229 -18.08 8.78 18.06
C ILE A 229 -18.45 7.31 17.82
N VAL A 230 -17.73 6.61 16.95
CA VAL A 230 -17.95 5.18 16.69
C VAL A 230 -17.78 4.37 17.97
N LEU A 231 -16.71 4.62 18.75
CA LEU A 231 -16.51 3.96 20.04
C LEU A 231 -17.66 4.25 21.02
N TYR A 232 -18.16 5.49 21.07
CA TYR A 232 -19.33 5.82 21.88
C TYR A 232 -20.56 4.97 21.51
N TYR A 233 -20.88 4.83 20.22
CA TYR A 233 -22.03 4.01 19.78
C TYR A 233 -21.82 2.50 19.91
N ILE A 234 -20.57 2.04 19.89
CA ILE A 234 -20.23 0.65 20.23
C ILE A 234 -20.57 0.35 21.68
N PHE A 235 -20.22 1.26 22.61
CA PHE A 235 -20.38 1.03 24.05
C PHE A 235 -21.66 1.66 24.65
N LYS A 236 -22.54 2.22 23.81
CA LYS A 236 -23.81 2.85 24.27
C LYS A 236 -24.72 1.87 25.00
N GLU A 237 -24.69 0.60 24.59
CA GLU A 237 -25.46 -0.48 25.19
C GLU A 237 -24.52 -1.64 25.60
N PRO A 238 -24.96 -2.53 26.51
CA PRO A 238 -24.21 -3.73 26.85
C PRO A 238 -23.89 -4.58 25.62
N LEU A 239 -22.64 -5.02 25.52
CA LEU A 239 -22.19 -5.88 24.45
C LEU A 239 -22.61 -7.34 24.71
N ASP A 240 -23.30 -7.95 23.74
CA ASP A 240 -23.67 -9.38 23.79
C ASP A 240 -22.93 -10.19 22.73
N ILE A 241 -22.26 -11.25 23.19
CA ILE A 241 -21.41 -12.12 22.37
C ILE A 241 -22.14 -13.44 22.04
N SER A 242 -23.23 -13.74 22.74
CA SER A 242 -23.84 -15.08 22.80
C SER A 242 -24.27 -15.64 21.44
N ASP A 243 -24.67 -14.75 20.53
CA ASP A 243 -25.26 -15.03 19.23
C ASP A 243 -24.30 -14.74 18.06
N LYS A 244 -23.00 -14.55 18.34
CA LYS A 244 -21.98 -14.27 17.33
C LYS A 244 -21.16 -15.52 17.01
N PRO A 245 -21.07 -15.96 15.75
CA PRO A 245 -20.33 -17.16 15.38
C PRO A 245 -18.84 -17.01 15.66
N ALA A 246 -18.24 -18.03 16.27
CA ALA A 246 -16.78 -18.08 16.47
C ALA A 246 -16.02 -18.17 15.15
N ILE A 247 -16.57 -18.92 14.19
CA ILE A 247 -16.02 -19.14 12.84
C ILE A 247 -17.18 -19.12 11.85
N VAL A 248 -17.01 -18.40 10.74
CA VAL A 248 -17.95 -18.36 9.61
C VAL A 248 -17.45 -19.29 8.49
N SER A 249 -18.35 -19.69 7.58
CA SER A 249 -18.02 -20.54 6.41
C SER A 249 -16.76 -20.07 5.67
N TRP A 250 -15.92 -21.04 5.30
CA TRP A 250 -14.65 -20.82 4.59
C TRP A 250 -14.80 -20.10 3.25
N THR A 251 -16.00 -20.17 2.67
CA THR A 251 -16.39 -19.50 1.41
C THR A 251 -16.29 -17.97 1.50
N LYS A 252 -16.44 -17.39 2.69
CA LYS A 252 -16.34 -15.94 2.96
C LYS A 252 -14.95 -15.49 3.41
N TRP A 253 -14.06 -16.43 3.73
CA TRP A 253 -12.70 -16.10 4.18
C TRP A 253 -11.88 -15.31 3.14
N PRO A 254 -12.04 -15.52 1.82
CA PRO A 254 -11.36 -14.69 0.83
C PRO A 254 -11.69 -13.19 0.96
N VAL A 255 -12.95 -12.85 1.22
CA VAL A 255 -13.39 -11.45 1.43
C VAL A 255 -12.78 -10.90 2.72
N PHE A 256 -12.76 -11.70 3.79
CA PHE A 256 -12.07 -11.34 5.04
C PHE A 256 -10.59 -11.03 4.81
N PHE A 257 -9.82 -11.96 4.21
CA PHE A 257 -8.38 -11.77 3.99
C PHE A 257 -8.11 -10.55 3.11
N SER A 258 -8.91 -10.35 2.07
CA SER A 258 -8.76 -9.22 1.15
C SER A 258 -9.03 -7.88 1.85
N THR A 259 -10.09 -7.81 2.66
CA THR A 259 -10.41 -6.61 3.46
C THR A 259 -9.33 -6.33 4.51
N VAL A 260 -8.79 -7.35 5.18
CA VAL A 260 -7.69 -7.16 6.14
C VAL A 260 -6.42 -6.71 5.42
N ILE A 261 -6.06 -7.31 4.28
CA ILE A 261 -4.90 -6.88 3.48
C ILE A 261 -5.08 -5.42 3.02
N PHE A 262 -6.27 -5.06 2.53
CA PHE A 262 -6.60 -3.66 2.19
C PHE A 262 -6.41 -2.74 3.40
N ALA A 263 -6.91 -3.12 4.57
CA ALA A 263 -6.85 -2.28 5.75
C ALA A 263 -5.41 -2.09 6.26
N MET A 264 -4.61 -3.15 6.20
CA MET A 264 -3.25 -3.19 6.75
C MET A 264 -2.19 -2.62 5.81
N GLU A 265 -2.56 -2.18 4.61
CA GLU A 265 -1.58 -1.65 3.68
C GLU A 265 -1.27 -0.16 3.91
N GLY A 266 0.01 0.14 4.14
CA GLY A 266 0.61 1.47 4.01
C GLY A 266 1.90 1.50 3.19
N ILE A 267 2.17 0.47 2.37
CA ILE A 267 3.50 0.22 1.79
C ILE A 267 4.04 1.39 0.94
N GLY A 268 3.16 2.08 0.22
CA GLY A 268 3.55 3.21 -0.64
C GLY A 268 4.07 4.43 0.14
N ALA A 269 3.71 4.58 1.42
CA ALA A 269 4.23 5.64 2.28
C ALA A 269 5.48 5.23 3.08
N VAL A 270 5.78 3.94 3.18
CA VAL A 270 6.91 3.44 4.00
C VAL A 270 8.23 4.05 3.57
N MET A 271 8.58 3.92 2.28
CA MET A 271 9.86 4.41 1.77
C MET A 271 9.97 5.94 1.89
N PRO A 272 8.97 6.74 1.47
CA PRO A 272 8.99 8.19 1.72
C PRO A 272 9.16 8.57 3.20
N VAL A 273 8.47 7.87 4.12
CA VAL A 273 8.57 8.15 5.55
C VAL A 273 9.97 7.83 6.07
N GLU A 274 10.52 6.65 5.76
CA GLU A 274 11.90 6.27 6.11
C GLU A 274 12.92 7.29 5.56
N ASN A 275 12.76 7.65 4.28
CA ASN A 275 13.67 8.54 3.57
C ASN A 275 13.69 9.95 4.18
N SER A 276 12.59 10.36 4.83
CA SER A 276 12.46 11.65 5.50
C SER A 276 13.01 11.68 6.93
N MET A 277 13.45 10.56 7.51
CA MET A 277 13.87 10.50 8.92
C MET A 277 15.23 11.12 9.19
N LYS A 278 15.36 11.79 10.35
CA LYS A 278 16.66 12.27 10.86
C LYS A 278 17.62 11.12 11.22
N LYS A 279 17.08 9.98 11.68
CA LYS A 279 17.84 8.78 12.05
C LYS A 279 17.22 7.53 11.41
N PRO A 280 17.44 7.30 10.10
CA PRO A 280 16.74 6.24 9.38
C PRO A 280 17.10 4.83 9.86
N GLN A 281 18.25 4.65 10.51
CA GLN A 281 18.65 3.39 11.15
C GLN A 281 17.66 2.96 12.26
N GLN A 282 16.97 3.91 12.90
CA GLN A 282 15.96 3.61 13.91
C GLN A 282 14.65 3.07 13.30
N PHE A 283 14.45 3.17 11.98
CA PHE A 283 13.25 2.64 11.34
C PHE A 283 13.13 1.12 11.57
N LEU A 284 14.23 0.39 11.36
CA LEU A 284 14.36 -1.05 11.63
C LEU A 284 15.15 -1.39 12.91
N GLY A 285 15.82 -0.41 13.52
CA GLY A 285 16.65 -0.57 14.72
C GLY A 285 15.85 -0.72 16.03
N PHE A 286 16.50 -0.59 17.19
CA PHE A 286 15.83 -0.64 18.49
C PHE A 286 15.79 0.76 19.16
N PRO A 287 14.61 1.29 19.53
CA PRO A 287 13.27 0.77 19.23
C PRO A 287 12.89 0.94 17.75
N SER A 288 12.19 -0.04 17.18
CA SER A 288 11.82 -0.03 15.75
C SER A 288 10.55 0.78 15.53
N VAL A 289 10.67 1.85 14.74
CA VAL A 289 9.52 2.67 14.34
C VAL A 289 8.50 1.83 13.58
N LEU A 290 8.95 0.99 12.65
CA LEU A 290 8.07 0.12 11.87
C LEU A 290 7.29 -0.85 12.75
N MET A 291 7.96 -1.57 13.65
CA MET A 291 7.30 -2.58 14.50
C MET A 291 6.29 -1.93 15.44
N ILE A 292 6.65 -0.80 16.07
CA ILE A 292 5.73 -0.08 16.96
C ILE A 292 4.50 0.40 16.19
N ALA A 293 4.69 0.98 15.00
CA ALA A 293 3.59 1.43 14.15
C ALA A 293 2.65 0.27 13.79
N MET A 294 3.20 -0.82 13.25
CA MET A 294 2.40 -1.93 12.75
C MET A 294 1.72 -2.73 13.86
N ILE A 295 2.37 -2.93 15.02
CA ILE A 295 1.72 -3.54 16.19
C ILE A 295 0.54 -2.69 16.64
N THR A 296 0.73 -1.37 16.73
CA THR A 296 -0.36 -0.44 17.13
C THR A 296 -1.54 -0.53 16.17
N VAL A 297 -1.28 -0.51 14.85
CA VAL A 297 -2.31 -0.66 13.80
C VAL A 297 -3.04 -2.00 13.94
N THR A 298 -2.30 -3.10 14.08
CA THR A 298 -2.85 -4.46 14.20
C THR A 298 -3.78 -4.58 15.42
N VAL A 299 -3.35 -4.03 16.57
CA VAL A 299 -4.15 -4.03 17.79
C VAL A 299 -5.42 -3.19 17.60
N MET A 300 -5.30 -1.96 17.07
CA MET A 300 -6.46 -1.10 16.82
C MET A 300 -7.48 -1.76 15.89
N TYR A 301 -7.02 -2.44 14.85
CA TYR A 301 -7.88 -3.10 13.87
C TYR A 301 -8.56 -4.33 14.44
N THR A 302 -7.82 -5.12 15.22
CA THR A 302 -8.38 -6.29 15.90
C THR A 302 -9.43 -5.85 16.92
N VAL A 303 -9.15 -4.81 17.70
CA VAL A 303 -10.08 -4.27 18.70
C VAL A 303 -11.33 -3.70 18.04
N LEU A 304 -11.19 -2.82 17.03
CA LEU A 304 -12.36 -2.24 16.39
C LEU A 304 -13.15 -3.30 15.62
N GLY A 305 -12.48 -4.21 14.90
CA GLY A 305 -13.14 -5.30 14.18
C GLY A 305 -13.94 -6.20 15.11
N PHE A 306 -13.36 -6.60 16.24
CA PHE A 306 -14.00 -7.42 17.25
C PHE A 306 -15.20 -6.72 17.89
N LEU A 307 -15.00 -5.51 18.42
CA LEU A 307 -16.05 -4.77 19.13
C LEU A 307 -17.17 -4.30 18.19
N GLY A 308 -16.81 -3.85 17.00
CA GLY A 308 -17.78 -3.42 15.98
C GLY A 308 -18.65 -4.58 15.51
N TYR A 309 -18.07 -5.77 15.30
CA TYR A 309 -18.86 -6.94 14.93
C TYR A 309 -19.74 -7.45 16.08
N ILE A 310 -19.28 -7.37 17.33
CA ILE A 310 -20.14 -7.67 18.49
C ILE A 310 -21.36 -6.74 18.50
N ARG A 311 -21.15 -5.43 18.28
CA ARG A 311 -22.24 -4.45 18.33
C ARG A 311 -23.26 -4.63 17.21
N PHE A 312 -22.81 -4.75 15.96
CA PHE A 312 -23.69 -4.70 14.79
C PHE A 312 -24.02 -6.07 14.19
N GLY A 313 -23.29 -7.13 14.57
CA GLY A 313 -23.55 -8.49 14.10
C GLY A 313 -23.61 -8.61 12.57
N SER A 314 -24.63 -9.31 12.08
CA SER A 314 -24.87 -9.50 10.64
C SER A 314 -25.31 -8.23 9.90
N GLU A 315 -25.79 -7.22 10.63
CA GLU A 315 -26.28 -5.96 10.05
C GLU A 315 -25.15 -4.98 9.72
N ILE A 316 -23.90 -5.32 10.07
CA ILE A 316 -22.74 -4.49 9.74
C ILE A 316 -22.64 -4.28 8.22
N GLN A 317 -22.52 -3.03 7.81
CA GLN A 317 -22.34 -2.66 6.41
C GLN A 317 -20.84 -2.61 6.07
N GLY A 318 -20.50 -2.34 4.81
CA GLY A 318 -19.10 -2.27 4.33
C GLY A 318 -18.19 -1.29 5.10
N SER A 319 -18.77 -0.38 5.90
CA SER A 319 -18.07 0.44 6.88
C SER A 319 -18.95 0.63 8.11
N ILE A 320 -18.36 0.56 9.31
CA ILE A 320 -19.06 0.78 10.58
C ILE A 320 -19.72 2.16 10.69
N THR A 321 -19.20 3.17 9.97
CA THR A 321 -19.79 4.51 9.97
C THR A 321 -21.16 4.54 9.30
N LEU A 322 -21.43 3.59 8.40
CA LEU A 322 -22.74 3.49 7.73
C LEU A 322 -23.82 2.87 8.63
N ASN A 323 -23.40 2.21 9.72
CA ASN A 323 -24.29 1.66 10.74
C ASN A 323 -24.64 2.65 11.86
N LEU A 324 -24.08 3.86 11.83
CA LEU A 324 -24.41 4.89 12.81
C LEU A 324 -25.84 5.41 12.57
N PRO A 325 -26.59 5.72 13.65
CA PRO A 325 -27.95 6.23 13.54
C PRO A 325 -27.98 7.56 12.78
N THR A 326 -28.96 7.73 11.91
CA THR A 326 -29.12 8.94 11.07
C THR A 326 -30.07 9.98 11.68
N ASP A 327 -30.62 9.71 12.86
CA ASP A 327 -31.49 10.59 13.65
C ASP A 327 -30.77 11.30 14.81
N GLU A 328 -29.57 10.85 15.18
CA GLU A 328 -28.78 11.43 16.28
C GLU A 328 -27.66 12.37 15.76
N TRP A 329 -27.67 13.64 16.18
CA TRP A 329 -26.67 14.65 15.77
C TRP A 329 -25.19 14.24 15.92
N PRO A 330 -24.76 13.54 17.00
CA PRO A 330 -23.38 13.08 17.10
C PRO A 330 -23.00 12.10 15.99
N ALA A 331 -23.90 11.18 15.62
CA ALA A 331 -23.65 10.20 14.58
C ALA A 331 -23.59 10.86 13.20
N ILE A 332 -24.56 11.71 12.87
CA ILE A 332 -24.57 12.50 11.63
C ILE A 332 -23.27 13.31 11.50
N THR A 333 -22.86 13.98 12.59
CA THR A 333 -21.59 14.74 12.64
C THR A 333 -20.41 13.83 12.32
N GLY A 334 -20.33 12.65 12.96
CA GLY A 334 -19.28 11.67 12.71
C GLY A 334 -19.20 11.22 11.25
N GLN A 335 -20.36 10.98 10.62
CA GLN A 335 -20.47 10.59 9.21
C GLN A 335 -20.07 11.73 8.26
N VAL A 336 -20.50 12.96 8.50
CA VAL A 336 -20.08 14.13 7.70
C VAL A 336 -18.56 14.36 7.80
N LEU A 337 -18.02 14.30 9.03
CA LEU A 337 -16.60 14.50 9.28
C LEU A 337 -15.75 13.46 8.54
N ILE A 338 -16.14 12.19 8.56
CA ILE A 338 -15.38 11.15 7.86
C ILE A 338 -15.49 11.28 6.34
N GLY A 339 -16.66 11.64 5.80
CA GLY A 339 -16.81 11.93 4.37
C GLY A 339 -15.86 13.03 3.89
N ILE A 340 -15.77 14.14 4.66
CA ILE A 340 -14.84 15.25 4.35
C ILE A 340 -13.38 14.82 4.56
N ALA A 341 -13.08 14.05 5.59
CA ALA A 341 -11.71 13.56 5.84
C ALA A 341 -11.19 12.67 4.70
N ILE A 342 -12.05 11.81 4.17
CA ILE A 342 -11.71 10.92 3.05
C ILE A 342 -11.57 11.73 1.76
N LEU A 343 -12.40 12.75 1.54
CA LEU A 343 -12.24 13.67 0.41
C LEU A 343 -10.85 14.36 0.45
N PHE A 344 -10.42 14.83 1.62
CA PHE A 344 -9.09 15.41 1.79
C PHE A 344 -7.96 14.39 1.58
N THR A 345 -8.18 13.14 2.03
CA THR A 345 -7.23 12.04 1.85
C THR A 345 -7.11 11.63 0.37
N PHE A 346 -8.21 11.67 -0.39
CA PHE A 346 -8.23 11.44 -1.82
C PHE A 346 -7.29 12.40 -2.56
N GLY A 347 -7.35 13.71 -2.26
CA GLY A 347 -6.45 14.69 -2.88
C GLY A 347 -4.97 14.38 -2.64
N LEU A 348 -4.63 13.96 -1.43
CA LEU A 348 -3.25 13.59 -1.07
C LEU A 348 -2.80 12.30 -1.75
N GLN A 349 -3.63 11.25 -1.74
CA GLN A 349 -3.27 9.97 -2.35
C GLN A 349 -3.24 10.05 -3.87
N PHE A 350 -4.10 10.87 -4.48
CA PHE A 350 -4.11 11.09 -5.93
C PHE A 350 -2.85 11.82 -6.43
N TYR A 351 -2.20 12.62 -5.58
CA TYR A 351 -0.97 13.32 -5.93
C TYR A 351 0.18 12.36 -6.32
N ILE A 352 0.36 11.29 -5.54
CA ILE A 352 1.47 10.34 -5.68
C ILE A 352 1.48 9.64 -7.05
N PRO A 353 0.42 8.92 -7.48
CA PRO A 353 0.42 8.23 -8.76
C PRO A 353 0.44 9.23 -9.92
N MET A 354 -0.10 10.44 -9.75
CA MET A 354 0.01 11.49 -10.76
C MET A 354 1.44 11.96 -10.96
N GLU A 355 2.24 12.10 -9.90
CA GLU A 355 3.65 12.45 -10.02
C GLU A 355 4.43 11.36 -10.76
N ILE A 356 4.17 10.09 -10.44
CA ILE A 356 4.77 8.92 -11.11
C ILE A 356 4.40 8.93 -12.61
N LEU A 357 3.11 9.11 -12.92
CA LEU A 357 2.61 9.11 -14.29
C LEU A 357 3.20 10.26 -15.10
N LEU A 358 3.22 11.48 -14.56
CA LEU A 358 3.74 12.67 -15.23
C LEU A 358 5.24 12.55 -15.54
N LYS A 359 6.04 12.00 -14.62
CA LYS A 359 7.46 11.70 -14.87
C LYS A 359 7.64 10.73 -16.05
N LYS A 360 6.77 9.71 -16.16
CA LYS A 360 6.85 8.73 -17.27
C LYS A 360 6.46 9.30 -18.64
N ILE A 361 5.54 10.27 -18.68
CA ILE A 361 5.05 10.84 -19.94
C ILE A 361 5.62 12.23 -20.24
N GLU A 362 6.61 12.70 -19.48
CA GLU A 362 7.15 14.07 -19.53
C GLU A 362 7.47 14.52 -20.97
N SER A 363 8.13 13.65 -21.74
CA SER A 363 8.47 13.90 -23.15
C SER A 363 7.27 14.14 -24.06
N LYS A 364 6.10 13.56 -23.74
CA LYS A 364 4.85 13.69 -24.50
C LYS A 364 4.02 14.91 -24.09
N ILE A 365 4.22 15.41 -22.87
CA ILE A 365 3.44 16.53 -22.29
C ILE A 365 4.18 17.87 -22.31
N ALA A 366 5.45 17.93 -22.73
CA ALA A 366 6.26 19.15 -22.74
C ALA A 366 5.57 20.35 -23.41
N LYS A 367 4.95 20.16 -24.58
CA LYS A 367 4.10 21.19 -25.21
C LYS A 367 2.68 21.15 -24.65
N GLY A 368 2.19 22.27 -24.12
CA GLY A 368 0.84 22.38 -23.56
C GLY A 368 0.67 21.66 -22.22
N ARG A 369 1.75 21.55 -21.42
CA ARG A 369 1.79 20.80 -20.16
C ARG A 369 0.59 21.06 -19.25
N ASN A 370 0.22 22.33 -19.07
CA ASN A 370 -0.90 22.70 -18.20
C ASN A 370 -2.24 22.07 -18.63
N ILE A 371 -2.59 22.18 -19.91
CA ILE A 371 -3.86 21.64 -20.43
C ILE A 371 -3.85 20.12 -20.40
N LYS A 372 -2.74 19.51 -20.83
CA LYS A 372 -2.57 18.04 -20.83
C LYS A 372 -2.63 17.46 -19.42
N GLU A 373 -2.00 18.12 -18.45
CA GLU A 373 -2.02 17.68 -17.05
C GLU A 373 -3.43 17.80 -16.45
N ILE A 374 -4.15 18.90 -16.70
CA ILE A 374 -5.55 19.05 -16.25
C ILE A 374 -6.41 17.95 -16.86
N THR A 375 -6.33 17.78 -18.18
CA THR A 375 -7.12 16.81 -18.93
C THR A 375 -6.84 15.38 -18.44
N LEU A 376 -5.57 15.05 -18.20
CA LEU A 376 -5.18 13.73 -17.70
C LEU A 376 -5.71 13.47 -16.29
N ARG A 377 -5.54 14.43 -15.37
CA ARG A 377 -6.06 14.34 -14.00
C ARG A 377 -7.59 14.18 -13.99
N THR A 378 -8.29 15.03 -14.75
CA THR A 378 -9.75 14.97 -14.91
C THR A 378 -10.20 13.64 -15.50
N GLY A 379 -9.55 13.17 -16.57
CA GLY A 379 -9.87 11.89 -17.20
C GLY A 379 -9.72 10.71 -16.26
N ILE A 380 -8.67 10.68 -15.44
CA ILE A 380 -8.47 9.61 -14.44
C ILE A 380 -9.54 9.67 -13.35
N ILE A 381 -9.86 10.86 -12.82
CA ILE A 381 -10.90 11.02 -11.78
C ILE A 381 -12.27 10.58 -12.31
N ILE A 382 -12.62 10.95 -13.55
CA ILE A 382 -13.86 10.51 -14.21
C ILE A 382 -13.86 9.00 -14.40
N LEU A 383 -12.74 8.40 -14.83
CA LEU A 383 -12.62 6.94 -14.97
C LEU A 383 -12.78 6.23 -13.63
N THR A 384 -12.14 6.72 -12.58
CA THR A 384 -12.30 6.19 -11.21
C THR A 384 -13.75 6.30 -10.75
N GLY A 385 -14.41 7.42 -11.02
CA GLY A 385 -15.84 7.60 -10.74
C GLY A 385 -16.73 6.65 -11.55
N ALA A 386 -16.42 6.40 -12.83
CA ALA A 386 -17.16 5.48 -13.69
C ALA A 386 -17.07 4.03 -13.18
N VAL A 387 -15.91 3.60 -12.67
CA VAL A 387 -15.76 2.30 -11.99
C VAL A 387 -16.63 2.24 -10.74
N GLY A 388 -16.66 3.31 -9.94
CA GLY A 388 -17.55 3.39 -8.77
C GLY A 388 -19.04 3.35 -9.15
N ILE A 389 -19.44 3.97 -10.26
CA ILE A 389 -20.81 3.87 -10.78
C ILE A 389 -21.13 2.44 -11.21
N ALA A 390 -20.18 1.71 -11.79
CA ALA A 390 -20.38 0.31 -12.17
C ALA A 390 -20.60 -0.59 -10.96
N VAL A 391 -19.85 -0.37 -9.87
CA VAL A 391 -19.93 -1.15 -8.62
C VAL A 391 -20.05 -0.20 -7.41
N PRO A 392 -21.26 0.26 -7.07
CA PRO A 392 -21.48 1.19 -5.96
C PRO A 392 -21.45 0.54 -4.56
N ASP A 393 -21.40 -0.79 -4.45
CA ASP A 393 -21.29 -1.48 -3.15
C ASP A 393 -19.87 -1.37 -2.58
N LEU A 394 -19.78 -0.90 -1.34
CA LEU A 394 -18.49 -0.62 -0.71
C LEU A 394 -17.66 -1.89 -0.42
N GLU A 395 -18.31 -2.96 0.07
CA GLU A 395 -17.62 -4.19 0.47
C GLU A 395 -16.94 -4.92 -0.70
N PRO A 396 -17.64 -5.24 -1.82
CA PRO A 396 -17.01 -5.92 -2.95
C PRO A 396 -15.86 -5.10 -3.56
N VAL A 397 -15.99 -3.75 -3.60
CA VAL A 397 -14.91 -2.88 -4.10
C VAL A 397 -13.69 -2.93 -3.17
N ILE A 398 -13.88 -2.84 -1.85
CA ILE A 398 -12.77 -2.95 -0.88
C ILE A 398 -12.06 -4.30 -1.03
N SER A 399 -12.83 -5.39 -1.07
CA SER A 399 -12.29 -6.74 -1.19
C SER A 399 -11.53 -6.92 -2.52
N LEU A 400 -12.10 -6.49 -3.64
CA LEU A 400 -11.43 -6.57 -4.94
C LEU A 400 -10.11 -5.79 -4.96
N VAL A 401 -10.09 -4.59 -4.35
CA VAL A 401 -8.88 -3.77 -4.28
C VAL A 401 -7.81 -4.40 -3.40
N GLY A 402 -8.19 -4.93 -2.24
CA GLY A 402 -7.32 -5.70 -1.35
C GLY A 402 -6.72 -6.92 -2.02
N ALA A 403 -7.57 -7.70 -2.69
CA ALA A 403 -7.20 -8.92 -3.38
C ALA A 403 -6.23 -8.66 -4.54
N VAL A 404 -6.55 -7.76 -5.45
CA VAL A 404 -5.78 -7.60 -6.70
C VAL A 404 -4.53 -6.75 -6.51
N PHE A 405 -4.70 -5.57 -5.92
CA PHE A 405 -3.64 -4.56 -5.92
C PHE A 405 -2.73 -4.69 -4.70
N PHE A 406 -3.31 -4.76 -3.51
CA PHE A 406 -2.54 -4.80 -2.27
C PHE A 406 -1.86 -6.15 -2.01
N SER A 407 -2.49 -7.28 -2.34
CA SER A 407 -1.79 -8.57 -2.23
C SER A 407 -0.57 -8.64 -3.17
N GLY A 408 -0.68 -8.10 -4.39
CA GLY A 408 0.40 -8.09 -5.37
C GLY A 408 1.52 -7.13 -4.97
N LEU A 409 1.18 -5.87 -4.71
CA LEU A 409 2.17 -4.84 -4.37
C LEU A 409 2.75 -5.02 -2.96
N GLY A 410 1.91 -5.33 -1.97
CA GLY A 410 2.26 -5.38 -0.56
C GLY A 410 2.91 -6.67 -0.11
N LEU A 411 2.54 -7.80 -0.72
CA LEU A 411 3.03 -9.12 -0.32
C LEU A 411 3.95 -9.76 -1.36
N PHE A 412 3.52 -9.86 -2.62
CA PHE A 412 4.28 -10.55 -3.65
C PHE A 412 5.60 -9.83 -3.98
N VAL A 413 5.52 -8.52 -4.26
CA VAL A 413 6.68 -7.74 -4.71
C VAL A 413 7.82 -7.74 -3.67
N PRO A 414 7.60 -7.46 -2.37
CA PRO A 414 8.68 -7.52 -1.37
C PRO A 414 9.32 -8.90 -1.24
N ALA A 415 8.51 -9.97 -1.24
CA ALA A 415 9.01 -11.34 -1.15
C ALA A 415 9.87 -11.70 -2.39
N PHE A 416 9.45 -11.26 -3.57
CA PHE A 416 10.18 -11.48 -4.81
C PHE A 416 11.49 -10.69 -4.86
N ILE A 417 11.48 -9.41 -4.47
CA ILE A 417 12.68 -8.57 -4.37
C ILE A 417 13.69 -9.19 -3.41
N GLU A 418 13.26 -9.65 -2.23
CA GLU A 418 14.17 -10.28 -1.28
C GLU A 418 14.76 -11.59 -1.86
N CYS A 419 13.99 -12.41 -2.59
CA CYS A 419 14.52 -13.59 -3.27
C CYS A 419 15.65 -13.25 -4.25
N VAL A 420 15.47 -12.22 -5.08
CA VAL A 420 16.49 -11.78 -6.05
C VAL A 420 17.74 -11.28 -5.33
N TYR A 421 17.56 -10.47 -4.28
CA TYR A 421 18.65 -9.97 -3.46
C TYR A 421 19.45 -11.11 -2.79
N LEU A 422 18.75 -12.04 -2.13
CA LEU A 422 19.37 -13.16 -1.44
C LEU A 422 20.13 -14.09 -2.39
N SER A 423 19.61 -14.29 -3.62
CA SER A 423 20.28 -15.09 -4.65
C SER A 423 21.63 -14.52 -5.09
N ALA A 424 21.83 -13.20 -5.00
CA ALA A 424 23.07 -12.56 -5.41
C ALA A 424 24.10 -12.44 -4.28
N TYR A 425 23.67 -12.20 -3.04
CA TYR A 425 24.57 -11.74 -1.97
C TYR A 425 24.66 -12.68 -0.76
N GLU A 426 23.54 -12.99 -0.10
CA GLU A 426 23.56 -13.66 1.22
C GLU A 426 23.33 -15.18 1.15
N GLY A 427 22.85 -15.69 0.02
CA GLY A 427 22.26 -17.01 -0.07
C GLY A 427 20.97 -17.15 0.78
N PHE A 428 20.33 -18.32 0.67
CA PHE A 428 19.03 -18.57 1.28
C PHE A 428 19.09 -19.08 2.73
N GLY A 429 20.27 -19.11 3.34
CA GLY A 429 20.50 -19.65 4.69
C GLY A 429 20.51 -21.18 4.77
N LYS A 430 20.71 -21.73 5.98
CA LYS A 430 20.67 -23.19 6.21
C LYS A 430 19.31 -23.75 5.77
N PHE A 431 19.33 -24.87 5.04
CA PHE A 431 18.14 -25.51 4.46
C PHE A 431 17.27 -24.61 3.57
N ASN A 432 17.82 -23.51 3.04
CA ASN A 432 17.09 -22.54 2.21
C ASN A 432 15.81 -21.99 2.86
N TRP A 433 15.76 -21.86 4.19
CA TRP A 433 14.55 -21.45 4.90
C TRP A 433 14.03 -20.07 4.44
N LYS A 434 14.93 -19.13 4.07
CA LYS A 434 14.53 -17.81 3.57
C LYS A 434 13.80 -17.91 2.22
N LEU A 435 14.21 -18.86 1.37
CA LEU A 435 13.56 -19.13 0.09
C LEU A 435 12.16 -19.69 0.31
N TRP A 436 12.03 -20.73 1.15
CA TRP A 436 10.73 -21.32 1.47
C TRP A 436 9.77 -20.30 2.08
N LYS A 437 10.23 -19.47 3.01
CA LYS A 437 9.45 -18.36 3.57
C LYS A 437 8.93 -17.43 2.47
N ASN A 438 9.78 -17.00 1.54
CA ASN A 438 9.36 -16.10 0.45
C ASN A 438 8.43 -16.79 -0.56
N ILE A 439 8.65 -18.08 -0.85
CA ILE A 439 7.73 -18.87 -1.68
C ILE A 439 6.35 -18.96 -1.03
N LEU A 440 6.28 -19.22 0.28
CA LEU A 440 5.02 -19.25 1.01
C LEU A 440 4.31 -17.89 0.98
N LEU A 441 5.04 -16.78 1.14
CA LEU A 441 4.47 -15.43 1.03
C LEU A 441 3.92 -15.14 -0.39
N MET A 442 4.65 -15.53 -1.43
CA MET A 442 4.20 -15.37 -2.82
C MET A 442 2.98 -16.25 -3.11
N ILE A 443 2.93 -17.50 -2.62
CA ILE A 443 1.76 -18.38 -2.76
C ILE A 443 0.57 -17.79 -2.02
N PHE A 444 0.75 -17.33 -0.77
CA PHE A 444 -0.32 -16.70 0.00
C PHE A 444 -0.87 -15.46 -0.71
N SER A 445 0.00 -14.62 -1.28
CA SER A 445 -0.41 -13.48 -2.10
C SER A 445 -1.23 -13.89 -3.32
N VAL A 446 -0.79 -14.90 -4.08
CA VAL A 446 -1.51 -15.40 -5.26
C VAL A 446 -2.86 -16.01 -4.87
N ILE A 447 -2.93 -16.75 -3.76
CA ILE A 447 -4.19 -17.28 -3.25
C ILE A 447 -5.12 -16.12 -2.89
N ALA A 448 -4.66 -15.16 -2.09
CA ALA A 448 -5.47 -13.99 -1.71
C ALA A 448 -5.97 -13.22 -2.94
N LEU A 449 -5.13 -13.05 -3.96
CA LEU A 449 -5.51 -12.44 -5.23
C LEU A 449 -6.61 -13.22 -5.94
N VAL A 450 -6.39 -14.51 -6.21
CA VAL A 450 -7.30 -15.32 -7.02
C VAL A 450 -8.61 -15.54 -6.29
N SER A 451 -8.56 -15.97 -5.02
CA SER A 451 -9.78 -16.24 -4.26
C SER A 451 -10.54 -14.96 -3.94
N GLY A 452 -9.84 -13.88 -3.56
CA GLY A 452 -10.47 -12.61 -3.24
C GLY A 452 -11.13 -11.96 -4.46
N ALA A 453 -10.42 -11.93 -5.60
CA ALA A 453 -10.99 -11.41 -6.83
C ALA A 453 -12.16 -12.27 -7.32
N PHE A 454 -12.04 -13.61 -7.26
CA PHE A 454 -13.12 -14.52 -7.66
C PHE A 454 -14.38 -14.29 -6.85
N VAL A 455 -14.29 -14.30 -5.51
CA VAL A 455 -15.47 -14.10 -4.65
C VAL A 455 -16.05 -12.71 -4.83
N SER A 456 -15.23 -11.65 -4.87
CA SER A 456 -15.75 -10.29 -5.09
C SER A 456 -16.42 -10.10 -6.44
N ILE A 457 -15.91 -10.74 -7.51
CA ILE A 457 -16.56 -10.70 -8.82
C ILE A 457 -17.89 -11.46 -8.78
N LEU A 458 -17.95 -12.61 -8.11
CA LEU A 458 -19.21 -13.34 -7.92
C LEU A 458 -20.23 -12.51 -7.14
N ASP A 459 -19.84 -11.87 -6.04
CA ASP A 459 -20.71 -11.00 -5.25
C ASP A 459 -21.27 -9.85 -6.11
N ILE A 460 -20.44 -9.25 -6.96
CA ILE A 460 -20.86 -8.21 -7.92
C ILE A 460 -21.85 -8.78 -8.94
N ILE A 461 -21.56 -9.95 -9.51
CA ILE A 461 -22.42 -10.61 -10.49
C ILE A 461 -23.79 -10.93 -9.88
N GLU A 462 -23.83 -11.53 -8.70
CA GLU A 462 -25.05 -11.90 -8.01
C GLU A 462 -25.90 -10.66 -7.69
N THR A 463 -25.25 -9.61 -7.17
CA THR A 463 -25.93 -8.36 -6.80
C THR A 463 -26.57 -7.64 -8.00
N TYR A 464 -25.93 -7.67 -9.18
CA TYR A 464 -26.37 -6.87 -10.34
C TYR A 464 -27.00 -7.66 -11.50
N MET A 465 -26.79 -8.97 -11.59
CA MET A 465 -27.39 -9.82 -12.62
C MET A 465 -28.40 -10.83 -12.06
N GLY A 466 -28.39 -11.10 -10.74
CA GLY A 466 -29.36 -11.99 -10.10
C GLY A 466 -30.73 -11.37 -9.84
N GLY A 467 -30.90 -10.06 -10.07
CA GLY A 467 -32.12 -9.31 -9.75
C GLY A 467 -33.31 -9.48 -10.70
N ASP A 468 -33.20 -10.30 -11.75
CA ASP A 468 -34.31 -10.56 -12.68
C ASP A 468 -35.18 -11.78 -12.30
N GLU A 469 -34.86 -12.50 -11.22
CA GLU A 469 -35.76 -13.52 -10.65
C GLU A 469 -36.36 -13.04 -9.31
N GLY A 470 -37.63 -12.66 -9.37
CA GLY A 470 -38.34 -11.95 -8.32
C GLY A 470 -38.40 -12.64 -6.95
N SER A 471 -38.48 -11.80 -5.92
CA SER A 471 -39.17 -12.05 -4.64
C SER A 471 -39.21 -13.53 -4.20
N GLY A 472 -38.09 -14.03 -3.71
CA GLY A 472 -37.97 -15.37 -3.16
C GLY A 472 -36.91 -15.40 -2.08
N HIS A 473 -37.35 -15.36 -0.83
CA HIS A 473 -36.55 -15.67 0.35
C HIS A 473 -36.07 -17.13 0.22
N LEU A 474 -34.91 -17.37 -0.42
CA LEU A 474 -34.36 -18.71 -0.61
C LEU A 474 -32.88 -18.74 -0.25
N THR A 475 -32.68 -19.17 0.99
CA THR A 475 -31.67 -20.15 1.44
C THR A 475 -30.26 -20.01 0.87
N LYS A 476 -29.38 -19.47 1.71
CA LYS A 476 -27.92 -19.66 1.68
C LYS A 476 -27.60 -21.16 1.56
N THR A 477 -27.37 -21.66 0.35
CA THR A 477 -26.78 -22.99 0.14
C THR A 477 -25.27 -22.88 -0.04
N HIS A 478 -24.58 -23.56 0.86
CA HIS A 478 -23.14 -23.81 0.86
C HIS A 478 -22.66 -24.38 -0.49
N PHE A 479 -21.63 -23.76 -1.06
CA PHE A 479 -20.63 -24.40 -1.92
C PHE A 479 -19.24 -23.90 -1.55
#